data_AF-A0A1Q7MZK1-F1
#
_entry.id   AF-A0A1Q7MZK1-F1
#
_cell.length_a   1.000
_cell.length_b   1.000
_cell.length_c   1.000
_cell.angle_alpha   90.00
_cell.angle_beta   90.00
_cell.angle_gamma   90.00
#
_symmetry.space_group_name_H-M   'P 1'
#
loop_
_entity.id
_entity.type
_entity.pdbx_description
1 polymer ?
#
loop_
_entity_poly.entity_id
_entity_poly.type
_entity_poly.pdbx_seq_one_letter_code
_entity_poly.pdbx_strand_id
1 'polypeptide(L)'
;MGRFGWLLPVLAAAACTENATAPGVCPTFCPSGSISIKDTIFGAIIERDSSFRGYLQGYQATLMTAADSPGVVDSRSFFTTETMITRIAPKAGDTTTVPIVVDSVRLRFIIAQRDKQATNLGLKLFQLPITVDSTSDFASLDPSFTAPPLDSVNITNLLAQAKTTDTAVIRFWSDSVRIDSAGNVLRVQADSSLLLFLKLDTLQAPLSPPDSGRLAYGIRVAADSFARLSLVTEQTSAGAGPQLHWYYHYTIPDTISTKPDSVVYADRVATTRFDSFVFDPPSTTASMLFARR
;
A
#
# COMPACT_ATOMS: atom_id res chain seq x y z
N MET A 1 -8.71 20.74 77.32
CA MET A 1 -9.51 21.84 76.74
C MET A 1 -8.72 22.35 75.53
N GLY A 2 -8.84 21.73 74.36
CA GLY A 2 -9.67 22.18 73.21
C GLY A 2 -8.91 23.25 72.40
N ARG A 3 -8.73 23.24 71.07
CA ARG A 3 -9.22 22.43 69.94
C ARG A 3 -8.57 23.05 68.64
N PHE A 4 -8.45 22.28 67.54
CA PHE A 4 -8.12 22.67 66.14
C PHE A 4 -6.69 23.16 65.84
N GLY A 5 -6.02 22.90 64.71
CA GLY A 5 -6.27 22.29 63.39
C GLY A 5 -5.02 22.65 62.54
N TRP A 6 -4.49 21.82 61.64
CA TRP A 6 -4.82 21.80 60.21
C TRP A 6 -3.90 20.77 59.52
N LEU A 7 -4.50 19.87 58.73
CA LEU A 7 -3.81 18.97 57.79
C LEU A 7 -3.78 19.65 56.41
N LEU A 8 -2.60 19.76 55.80
CA LEU A 8 -2.42 20.22 54.42
C LEU A 8 -2.72 19.06 53.44
N PRO A 9 -3.50 19.30 52.36
CA PRO A 9 -3.90 18.26 51.41
C PRO A 9 -2.83 18.02 50.32
N VAL A 10 -2.58 16.75 50.01
CA VAL A 10 -1.90 16.33 48.78
C VAL A 10 -2.92 16.35 47.64
N LEU A 11 -2.75 17.27 46.68
CA LEU A 11 -3.48 17.25 45.42
C LEU A 11 -2.91 16.13 44.54
N ALA A 12 -3.61 15.00 44.45
CA ALA A 12 -3.42 14.05 43.36
C ALA A 12 -4.33 14.48 42.20
N ALA A 13 -3.71 14.88 41.08
CA ALA A 13 -4.43 15.08 39.83
C ALA A 13 -5.05 13.74 39.40
N ALA A 14 -6.38 13.73 39.28
CA ALA A 14 -7.15 12.60 38.80
C ALA A 14 -6.77 12.32 37.34
N ALA A 15 -6.05 11.23 37.10
CA ALA A 15 -6.21 10.49 35.85
C ALA A 15 -7.56 9.78 35.94
N CYS A 16 -8.48 10.09 35.02
CA CYS A 16 -9.69 9.31 34.84
C CYS A 16 -9.27 7.90 34.39
N THR A 17 -9.22 6.96 35.33
CA THR A 17 -9.29 5.55 35.03
C THR A 17 -10.76 5.18 35.00
N GLU A 18 -11.28 4.84 33.83
CA GLU A 18 -12.62 4.30 33.73
C GLU A 18 -12.61 2.87 34.31
N ASN A 19 -12.88 2.78 35.60
CA ASN A 19 -13.20 1.55 36.27
C ASN A 19 -14.69 1.27 36.05
N ALA A 20 -15.01 0.47 35.04
CA ALA A 20 -16.36 -0.03 34.79
C ALA A 20 -16.76 -1.08 35.85
N THR A 21 -16.94 -0.65 37.09
CA THR A 21 -17.60 -1.44 38.15
C THR A 21 -18.72 -0.62 38.77
N ALA A 22 -19.76 -0.38 37.98
CA ALA A 22 -21.09 -0.09 38.50
C ALA A 22 -21.93 -1.36 38.39
N PRO A 23 -22.47 -1.93 39.49
CA PRO A 23 -23.37 -3.07 39.41
C PRO A 23 -24.74 -2.58 38.94
N GLY A 24 -24.91 -2.51 37.63
CA GLY A 24 -26.21 -2.37 37.00
C GLY A 24 -26.96 -3.70 37.14
N VAL A 25 -28.05 -3.70 37.90
CA VAL A 25 -29.03 -4.79 37.91
C VAL A 25 -29.73 -4.77 36.55
N CYS A 26 -29.26 -5.58 35.61
CA CYS A 26 -29.97 -5.85 34.35
C CYS A 26 -31.14 -6.81 34.63
N PRO A 27 -32.38 -6.50 34.19
CA PRO A 27 -33.50 -7.43 34.27
C PRO A 27 -33.28 -8.67 33.38
N THR A 28 -33.95 -9.74 33.76
CA THR A 28 -33.80 -11.16 33.39
C THR A 28 -34.00 -11.48 31.89
N PHE A 29 -33.13 -11.01 31.00
CA PHE A 29 -33.10 -11.41 29.58
C PHE A 29 -31.69 -11.59 28.99
N CYS A 30 -30.72 -12.00 29.81
CA CYS A 30 -29.49 -12.60 29.28
C CYS A 30 -29.60 -14.12 29.43
N PRO A 31 -29.78 -14.91 28.35
CA PRO A 31 -29.36 -16.30 28.44
C PRO A 31 -27.86 -16.27 28.73
N SER A 32 -27.43 -17.01 29.74
CA SER A 32 -26.03 -17.19 30.11
C SER A 32 -25.28 -17.89 28.98
N GLY A 33 -24.96 -17.15 27.94
CA GLY A 33 -24.09 -17.53 26.85
C GLY A 33 -22.90 -16.59 26.89
N SER A 34 -21.70 -17.16 26.89
CA SER A 34 -20.49 -16.42 26.57
C SER A 34 -20.72 -15.57 25.33
N ILE A 35 -20.24 -14.32 25.35
CA ILE A 35 -20.12 -13.54 24.11
C ILE A 35 -19.04 -14.25 23.27
N SER A 36 -19.46 -15.19 22.45
CA SER A 36 -18.67 -15.71 21.35
C SER A 36 -18.84 -14.74 20.20
N ILE A 37 -17.84 -13.89 19.97
CA ILE A 37 -17.72 -13.16 18.70
C ILE A 37 -17.43 -14.24 17.65
N LYS A 38 -18.46 -14.62 16.90
CA LYS A 38 -18.30 -15.47 15.71
C LYS A 38 -18.11 -14.56 14.51
N ASP A 39 -16.85 -14.28 14.19
CA ASP A 39 -16.50 -13.66 12.92
C ASP A 39 -16.78 -14.71 11.83
N THR A 40 -17.95 -14.61 11.20
CA THR A 40 -18.37 -15.59 10.18
C THR A 40 -17.96 -15.04 8.83
N ILE A 41 -16.77 -15.42 8.37
CA ILE A 41 -16.40 -15.26 6.95
C ILE A 41 -17.11 -16.39 6.21
N PHE A 42 -18.11 -16.04 5.38
CA PHE A 42 -18.82 -17.01 4.56
C PHE A 42 -17.92 -17.51 3.43
N GLY A 43 -17.23 -18.63 3.67
CA GLY A 43 -16.29 -19.26 2.73
C GLY A 43 -16.91 -20.23 1.72
N ALA A 44 -18.24 -20.28 1.59
CA ALA A 44 -18.92 -21.14 0.61
C ALA A 44 -20.01 -20.34 -0.11
N ILE A 45 -20.10 -20.56 -1.43
CA ILE A 45 -21.14 -20.02 -2.32
C ILE A 45 -22.50 -20.13 -1.62
N ILE A 46 -23.10 -18.98 -1.32
CA ILE A 46 -24.48 -18.92 -0.87
C ILE A 46 -25.34 -19.23 -2.09
N GLU A 47 -25.78 -20.47 -2.21
CA GLU A 47 -26.87 -20.81 -3.10
C GLU A 47 -28.14 -20.09 -2.61
N ARG A 48 -28.53 -19.07 -3.38
CA ARG A 48 -29.86 -18.44 -3.50
C ARG A 48 -30.50 -17.86 -2.22
N ASP A 49 -30.64 -16.53 -2.24
CA ASP A 49 -31.45 -15.66 -1.36
C ASP A 49 -30.79 -15.02 -0.13
N SER A 50 -29.51 -14.65 -0.23
CA SER A 50 -29.01 -13.57 0.64
C SER A 50 -28.24 -12.52 -0.16
N SER A 51 -28.93 -11.42 -0.47
CA SER A 51 -28.26 -10.19 -0.88
C SER A 51 -27.82 -9.45 0.39
N PHE A 52 -26.60 -9.66 0.84
CA PHE A 52 -26.01 -8.80 1.87
C PHE A 52 -25.69 -7.45 1.24
N ARG A 53 -26.34 -6.37 1.73
CA ARG A 53 -26.03 -5.00 1.33
C ARG A 53 -24.88 -4.47 2.18
N GLY A 54 -23.84 -3.95 1.54
CA GLY A 54 -22.75 -3.23 2.20
C GLY A 54 -21.34 -3.84 2.05
N TYR A 55 -21.21 -5.07 1.53
CA TYR A 55 -19.91 -5.58 1.11
C TYR A 55 -19.49 -4.91 -0.20
N LEU A 56 -18.40 -4.15 -0.16
CA LEU A 56 -17.74 -3.64 -1.35
C LEU A 56 -16.87 -4.75 -1.94
N GLN A 57 -16.90 -4.88 -3.26
CA GLN A 57 -15.91 -5.71 -3.96
C GLN A 57 -14.51 -5.10 -3.75
N GLY A 58 -13.45 -5.91 -3.85
CA GLY A 58 -12.08 -5.44 -3.63
C GLY A 58 -11.73 -4.19 -4.46
N TYR A 59 -12.16 -4.17 -5.72
CA TYR A 59 -11.96 -3.04 -6.66
C TYR A 59 -12.83 -1.80 -6.38
N GLN A 60 -13.72 -1.86 -5.39
CA GLN A 60 -14.54 -0.73 -4.94
C GLN A 60 -14.08 -0.21 -3.58
N ALA A 61 -13.10 -0.87 -2.94
CA ALA A 61 -12.55 -0.44 -1.67
C ALA A 61 -11.66 0.80 -1.87
N THR A 62 -11.67 1.70 -0.89
CA THR A 62 -10.74 2.86 -0.81
C THR A 62 -9.36 2.47 -0.30
N LEU A 63 -9.24 1.26 0.27
CA LEU A 63 -8.02 0.70 0.79
C LEU A 63 -7.86 -0.75 0.31
N MET A 64 -6.68 -1.08 -0.20
CA MET A 64 -6.29 -2.45 -0.54
C MET A 64 -5.33 -2.99 0.52
N THR A 65 -5.71 -4.11 1.14
CA THR A 65 -4.97 -4.66 2.29
C THR A 65 -4.04 -5.78 1.84
N ALA A 66 -2.78 -5.70 2.25
CA ALA A 66 -1.83 -6.79 2.23
C ALA A 66 -1.58 -7.27 3.67
N ALA A 67 -1.78 -8.56 3.93
CA ALA A 67 -1.64 -9.16 5.25
C ALA A 67 -0.92 -10.50 5.13
N ASP A 68 -0.02 -10.76 6.07
CA ASP A 68 0.66 -12.03 6.21
C ASP A 68 0.44 -12.51 7.65
N SER A 69 -0.63 -13.31 7.81
CA SER A 69 -0.98 -13.94 9.08
C SER A 69 -1.31 -15.42 8.84
N PRO A 70 -0.30 -16.31 8.91
CA PRO A 70 -0.46 -17.72 8.61
C PRO A 70 -1.61 -18.35 9.40
N GLY A 71 -2.56 -18.95 8.69
CA GLY A 71 -3.74 -19.62 9.27
C GLY A 71 -4.84 -18.69 9.77
N VAL A 72 -4.70 -17.37 9.62
CA VAL A 72 -5.72 -16.38 10.01
C VAL A 72 -6.20 -15.59 8.80
N VAL A 73 -5.31 -14.84 8.13
CA VAL A 73 -5.60 -14.06 6.92
C VAL A 73 -4.32 -13.92 6.10
N ASP A 74 -4.33 -14.41 4.84
CA ASP A 74 -3.38 -14.00 3.80
C ASP A 74 -4.14 -13.10 2.83
N SER A 75 -3.69 -11.86 2.67
CA SER A 75 -4.27 -10.94 1.69
C SER A 75 -3.17 -10.28 0.87
N ARG A 76 -3.49 -10.06 -0.40
CA ARG A 76 -2.54 -9.65 -1.43
C ARG A 76 -3.17 -8.52 -2.22
N SER A 77 -2.53 -7.35 -2.19
CA SER A 77 -2.96 -6.22 -3.01
C SER A 77 -2.30 -6.28 -4.37
N PHE A 78 -2.98 -5.76 -5.38
CA PHE A 78 -2.46 -5.72 -6.73
C PHE A 78 -3.06 -4.58 -7.54
N PHE A 79 -2.35 -4.17 -8.58
CA PHE A 79 -2.79 -3.11 -9.47
C PHE A 79 -2.17 -3.25 -10.86
N THR A 80 -2.77 -2.56 -11.82
CA THR A 80 -2.25 -2.32 -13.18
C THR A 80 -2.20 -0.83 -13.46
N THR A 81 -1.26 -0.42 -14.30
CA THR A 81 -1.11 0.98 -14.69
C THR A 81 -1.70 1.29 -16.06
N GLU A 82 -1.91 2.57 -16.30
CA GLU A 82 -2.13 3.07 -17.64
C GLU A 82 -0.89 2.92 -18.52
N THR A 83 -1.09 3.09 -19.83
CA THR A 83 -0.02 3.00 -20.82
C THR A 83 0.96 4.17 -20.72
N MET A 84 2.22 3.88 -20.92
CA MET A 84 3.30 4.83 -21.09
C MET A 84 3.47 5.19 -22.58
N ILE A 85 3.93 6.42 -22.87
CA ILE A 85 4.33 6.77 -24.24
C ILE A 85 5.66 6.11 -24.60
N THR A 86 5.82 5.78 -25.88
CA THR A 86 7.07 5.24 -26.42
C THR A 86 7.79 6.23 -27.32
N ARG A 87 7.09 7.28 -27.75
CA ARG A 87 7.60 8.33 -28.65
C ARG A 87 7.02 9.68 -28.26
N ILE A 88 7.73 10.74 -28.61
CA ILE A 88 7.30 12.12 -28.40
C ILE A 88 7.49 12.93 -29.68
N ALA A 89 6.61 13.90 -29.93
CA ALA A 89 6.82 14.93 -30.94
C ALA A 89 7.68 16.04 -30.31
N PRO A 90 8.95 16.21 -30.70
CA PRO A 90 9.85 17.15 -30.02
C PRO A 90 9.49 18.62 -30.29
N LYS A 91 8.70 18.90 -31.33
CA LYS A 91 8.24 20.24 -31.69
C LYS A 91 6.72 20.25 -31.81
N ALA A 92 6.07 21.23 -31.17
CA ALA A 92 4.63 21.39 -31.27
C ALA A 92 4.21 21.71 -32.72
N GLY A 93 3.23 20.97 -33.25
CA GLY A 93 2.75 21.12 -34.63
C GLY A 93 3.52 20.31 -35.68
N ASP A 94 4.56 19.58 -35.29
CA ASP A 94 5.27 18.60 -36.14
C ASP A 94 4.68 17.19 -35.92
N THR A 95 4.53 16.42 -37.00
CA THR A 95 4.08 15.02 -36.96
C THR A 95 5.23 14.04 -36.76
N THR A 96 6.48 14.50 -36.88
CA THR A 96 7.68 13.69 -36.69
C THR A 96 7.86 13.39 -35.21
N THR A 97 8.00 12.10 -34.88
CA THR A 97 8.21 11.66 -33.50
C THR A 97 9.56 11.00 -33.34
N VAL A 98 10.17 11.16 -32.17
CA VAL A 98 11.42 10.52 -31.77
C VAL A 98 11.16 9.51 -30.64
N PRO A 99 11.90 8.40 -30.57
CA PRO A 99 11.79 7.48 -29.46
C PRO A 99 12.28 8.13 -28.17
N ILE A 100 11.68 7.72 -27.05
CA ILE A 100 12.19 8.07 -25.72
C ILE A 100 13.15 6.99 -25.22
N VAL A 101 14.05 7.37 -24.32
CA VAL A 101 14.95 6.46 -23.58
C VAL A 101 14.64 6.63 -22.10
N VAL A 102 14.23 5.54 -21.44
CA VAL A 102 13.90 5.56 -20.01
C VAL A 102 15.19 5.57 -19.19
N ASP A 103 15.33 6.55 -18.30
CA ASP A 103 16.47 6.69 -17.39
C ASP A 103 16.21 5.98 -16.07
N SER A 104 15.02 6.16 -15.51
CA SER A 104 14.62 5.53 -14.25
C SER A 104 13.11 5.50 -14.07
N VAL A 105 12.65 4.58 -13.24
CA VAL A 105 11.24 4.47 -12.86
C VAL A 105 11.12 4.50 -11.35
N ARG A 106 10.12 5.23 -10.84
CA ARG A 106 9.76 5.20 -9.43
C ARG A 106 8.31 4.79 -9.24
N LEU A 107 8.09 3.71 -8.51
CA LEU A 107 6.76 3.29 -8.10
C LEU A 107 6.37 4.00 -6.81
N ARG A 108 5.32 4.81 -6.86
CA ARG A 108 4.77 5.56 -5.75
C ARG A 108 3.48 4.93 -5.26
N PHE A 109 3.32 4.78 -3.95
CA PHE A 109 2.02 4.50 -3.33
C PHE A 109 1.94 5.05 -1.91
N ILE A 110 0.71 5.20 -1.41
CA ILE A 110 0.42 5.69 -0.06
C ILE A 110 0.05 4.52 0.84
N ILE A 111 0.83 4.30 1.89
CA ILE A 111 0.51 3.39 2.99
C ILE A 111 -0.36 4.17 3.98
N ALA A 112 -1.67 3.96 3.93
CA ALA A 112 -2.62 4.60 4.84
C ALA A 112 -2.51 4.04 6.25
N GLN A 113 -2.38 2.72 6.37
CA GLN A 113 -2.36 2.02 7.65
C GLN A 113 -1.29 0.93 7.63
N ARG A 114 -0.63 0.73 8.77
CA ARG A 114 0.29 -0.38 8.99
C ARG A 114 0.24 -0.79 10.45
N ASP A 115 0.55 -2.04 10.72
CA ASP A 115 0.80 -2.46 12.08
C ASP A 115 2.09 -1.82 12.60
N LYS A 116 1.98 -1.05 13.69
CA LYS A 116 3.13 -0.39 14.33
C LYS A 116 3.86 -1.29 15.32
N GLN A 117 3.23 -2.39 15.74
CA GLN A 117 3.84 -3.39 16.62
C GLN A 117 4.58 -4.48 15.84
N ALA A 118 4.35 -4.58 14.52
CA ALA A 118 5.10 -5.48 13.66
C ALA A 118 6.59 -5.11 13.62
N THR A 119 7.45 -6.05 14.00
CA THR A 119 8.90 -5.91 13.90
C THR A 119 9.37 -6.38 12.53
N ASN A 120 10.38 -5.70 11.99
CA ASN A 120 10.95 -6.04 10.68
C ASN A 120 9.92 -6.01 9.53
N LEU A 121 8.94 -5.08 9.59
CA LEU A 121 7.89 -4.95 8.58
C LEU A 121 8.52 -4.59 7.23
N GLY A 122 8.47 -5.55 6.31
CA GLY A 122 8.87 -5.44 4.93
C GLY A 122 7.70 -5.49 3.97
N LEU A 123 7.88 -4.82 2.84
CA LEU A 123 7.02 -4.88 1.68
C LEU A 123 7.78 -5.59 0.56
N LYS A 124 7.12 -6.55 -0.08
CA LYS A 124 7.64 -7.32 -1.22
C LYS A 124 6.79 -7.01 -2.45
N LEU A 125 7.44 -6.61 -3.53
CA LEU A 125 6.83 -6.33 -4.82
C LEU A 125 6.95 -7.56 -5.71
N PHE A 126 5.89 -7.93 -6.41
CA PHE A 126 5.85 -9.06 -7.33
C PHE A 126 5.37 -8.58 -8.70
N GLN A 127 5.95 -9.13 -9.76
CA GLN A 127 5.46 -8.92 -11.11
C GLN A 127 4.17 -9.73 -11.32
N LEU A 128 3.13 -9.10 -11.86
CA LEU A 128 1.91 -9.79 -12.27
C LEU A 128 1.72 -9.73 -13.79
N PRO A 129 0.88 -10.60 -14.36
CA PRO A 129 0.40 -10.46 -15.73
C PRO A 129 -0.39 -9.17 -15.92
N ILE A 130 -0.24 -8.50 -17.05
CA ILE A 130 -1.00 -7.26 -17.38
C ILE A 130 -2.51 -7.50 -17.58
N THR A 131 -2.92 -8.76 -17.64
CA THR A 131 -4.30 -9.22 -17.83
C THR A 131 -5.10 -9.30 -16.53
N VAL A 132 -4.47 -9.06 -15.37
CA VAL A 132 -5.19 -9.06 -14.08
C VAL A 132 -6.26 -7.96 -14.06
N ASP A 133 -7.41 -8.31 -13.49
CA ASP A 133 -8.63 -7.48 -13.51
C ASP A 133 -9.55 -7.80 -12.32
N SER A 134 -10.80 -7.35 -12.37
CA SER A 134 -11.81 -7.58 -11.32
C SER A 134 -12.25 -9.02 -11.15
N THR A 135 -11.87 -9.92 -12.06
CA THR A 135 -12.16 -11.36 -11.99
C THR A 135 -11.02 -12.17 -11.39
N SER A 136 -9.86 -11.53 -11.14
CA SER A 136 -8.70 -12.18 -10.52
C SER A 136 -9.00 -12.53 -9.05
N ASP A 137 -8.78 -13.80 -8.70
CA ASP A 137 -8.95 -14.34 -7.36
C ASP A 137 -7.61 -14.78 -6.73
N PHE A 138 -7.65 -15.18 -5.45
CA PHE A 138 -6.45 -15.56 -4.71
C PHE A 138 -5.66 -16.71 -5.35
N ALA A 139 -6.35 -17.74 -5.84
CA ALA A 139 -5.74 -18.92 -6.44
C ALA A 139 -5.13 -18.59 -7.82
N SER A 140 -5.80 -17.78 -8.63
CA SER A 140 -5.33 -17.35 -9.94
C SER A 140 -4.05 -16.51 -9.86
N LEU A 141 -3.87 -15.74 -8.79
CA LEU A 141 -2.68 -14.91 -8.57
C LEU A 141 -1.55 -15.62 -7.84
N ASP A 142 -1.81 -16.76 -7.20
CA ASP A 142 -0.82 -17.49 -6.38
C ASP A 142 0.51 -17.81 -7.09
N PRO A 143 0.53 -18.24 -8.37
CA PRO A 143 1.79 -18.48 -9.08
C PRO A 143 2.70 -17.25 -9.17
N SER A 144 2.11 -16.05 -9.23
CA SER A 144 2.90 -14.82 -9.32
C SER A 144 3.45 -14.38 -7.96
N PHE A 145 2.74 -14.69 -6.88
CA PHE A 145 3.13 -14.36 -5.50
C PHE A 145 4.05 -15.38 -4.83
N THR A 146 4.23 -16.55 -5.45
CA THR A 146 5.19 -17.59 -5.06
C THR A 146 6.52 -17.50 -5.83
N ALA A 147 6.57 -16.73 -6.92
CA ALA A 147 7.81 -16.38 -7.60
C ALA A 147 8.74 -15.53 -6.71
N PRO A 148 10.04 -15.43 -7.01
CA PRO A 148 10.92 -14.50 -6.31
C PRO A 148 10.37 -13.06 -6.39
N PRO A 149 10.39 -12.30 -5.27
CA PRO A 149 9.95 -10.91 -5.30
C PRO A 149 10.85 -10.11 -6.24
N LEU A 150 10.22 -9.23 -7.02
CA LEU A 150 10.89 -8.33 -7.94
C LEU A 150 11.77 -7.31 -7.19
N ASP A 151 11.24 -6.82 -6.08
CA ASP A 151 11.95 -5.94 -5.16
C ASP A 151 11.39 -6.13 -3.74
N SER A 152 12.15 -5.70 -2.74
CA SER A 152 11.68 -5.66 -1.36
C SER A 152 12.27 -4.49 -0.61
N VAL A 153 11.43 -3.83 0.20
CA VAL A 153 11.84 -2.74 1.07
C VAL A 153 11.47 -3.05 2.50
N ASN A 154 12.37 -2.77 3.43
CA ASN A 154 12.09 -2.89 4.85
C ASN A 154 11.60 -1.53 5.40
N ILE A 155 10.30 -1.43 5.65
CA ILE A 155 9.66 -0.21 6.12
C ILE A 155 10.12 0.16 7.52
N THR A 156 10.30 -0.82 8.41
CA THR A 156 10.80 -0.59 9.77
C THR A 156 12.20 0.02 9.75
N ASN A 157 13.12 -0.55 8.97
CA ASN A 157 14.47 -0.03 8.83
C ASN A 157 14.48 1.35 8.16
N LEU A 158 13.66 1.54 7.13
CA LEU A 158 13.58 2.82 6.42
C LEU A 158 12.99 3.93 7.31
N LEU A 159 12.06 3.62 8.21
CA LEU A 159 11.56 4.56 9.22
C LEU A 159 12.61 4.90 10.29
N ALA A 160 13.47 3.94 10.63
CA ALA A 160 14.56 4.12 11.60
C ALA A 160 15.73 4.94 11.03
N GLN A 161 15.83 5.10 9.71
CA GLN A 161 16.83 5.95 9.08
C GLN A 161 16.69 7.41 9.54
N ALA A 162 17.84 8.08 9.62
CA ALA A 162 17.87 9.52 9.82
C ALA A 162 17.14 10.23 8.68
N LYS A 163 16.42 11.30 9.02
CA LYS A 163 15.86 12.19 8.00
C LYS A 163 17.00 12.82 7.20
N THR A 164 16.87 12.88 5.88
CA THR A 164 17.83 13.55 5.01
C THR A 164 17.82 15.04 5.29
N THR A 165 19.00 15.60 5.55
CA THR A 165 19.23 17.05 5.75
C THR A 165 19.84 17.73 4.52
N ASP A 166 20.14 16.97 3.45
CA ASP A 166 20.68 17.49 2.20
C ASP A 166 19.67 18.40 1.50
N THR A 167 20.04 19.67 1.37
CA THR A 167 19.25 20.72 0.73
C THR A 167 18.90 20.40 -0.73
N ALA A 168 19.75 19.71 -1.48
CA ALA A 168 19.46 19.33 -2.87
C ALA A 168 18.33 18.28 -2.93
N VAL A 169 18.39 17.30 -2.05
CA VAL A 169 17.34 16.26 -1.91
C VAL A 169 16.04 16.87 -1.40
N ILE A 170 16.11 17.74 -0.39
CA ILE A 170 14.93 18.42 0.16
C ILE A 170 14.28 19.31 -0.90
N ARG A 171 15.04 20.00 -1.76
CA ARG A 171 14.47 20.78 -2.87
C ARG A 171 13.71 19.91 -3.86
N PHE A 172 14.20 18.70 -4.13
CA PHE A 172 13.52 17.77 -5.02
C PHE A 172 12.23 17.21 -4.40
N TRP A 173 12.26 16.80 -3.14
CA TRP A 173 11.12 16.15 -2.47
C TRP A 173 10.17 17.12 -1.75
N SER A 174 10.58 18.39 -1.63
CA SER A 174 9.89 19.46 -0.89
C SER A 174 9.59 19.16 0.58
N ASP A 175 10.27 18.17 1.18
CA ASP A 175 10.11 17.77 2.57
C ASP A 175 11.31 16.91 3.05
N SER A 176 11.38 16.68 4.37
CA SER A 176 12.30 15.73 4.99
C SER A 176 11.91 14.30 4.64
N VAL A 177 12.73 13.65 3.82
CA VAL A 177 12.56 12.24 3.45
C VAL A 177 13.54 11.34 4.17
N ARG A 178 13.32 10.03 4.09
CA ARG A 178 14.28 8.98 4.47
C ARG A 178 14.60 8.16 3.24
N ILE A 179 15.87 7.81 3.07
CA ILE A 179 16.35 7.12 1.87
C ILE A 179 17.19 5.93 2.32
N ASP A 180 16.97 4.76 1.71
CA ASP A 180 17.84 3.60 1.91
C ASP A 180 18.99 3.54 0.88
N SER A 181 19.86 2.55 1.03
CA SER A 181 20.98 2.33 0.10
C SER A 181 20.54 1.93 -1.32
N ALA A 182 19.32 1.42 -1.49
CA ALA A 182 18.74 1.09 -2.79
C ALA A 182 18.15 2.33 -3.51
N GLY A 183 18.01 3.46 -2.80
CA GLY A 183 17.44 4.70 -3.32
C GLY A 183 15.91 4.75 -3.25
N ASN A 184 15.29 3.88 -2.44
CA ASN A 184 13.89 3.96 -2.07
C ASN A 184 13.70 5.14 -1.11
N VAL A 185 12.59 5.85 -1.27
CA VAL A 185 12.34 7.10 -0.54
C VAL A 185 11.04 6.99 0.22
N LEU A 186 11.08 7.32 1.51
CA LEU A 186 9.92 7.35 2.38
C LEU A 186 9.70 8.74 2.95
N ARG A 187 8.48 9.25 2.79
CA ARG A 187 8.00 10.47 3.45
C ARG A 187 6.91 10.11 4.44
N VAL A 188 7.03 10.63 5.66
CA VAL A 188 5.97 10.50 6.69
C VAL A 188 5.09 11.73 6.57
N GLN A 189 3.80 11.53 6.31
CA GLN A 189 2.83 12.61 6.15
C GLN A 189 2.28 13.08 7.51
N ALA A 190 1.63 14.25 7.52
CA ALA A 190 1.09 14.85 8.74
C ALA A 190 0.05 13.96 9.45
N ASP A 191 -0.69 13.15 8.69
CA ASP A 191 -1.68 12.19 9.18
C ASP A 191 -1.08 10.83 9.60
N SER A 192 0.25 10.72 9.68
CA SER A 192 1.00 9.47 9.94
C SER A 192 0.94 8.41 8.85
N SER A 193 0.26 8.66 7.71
CA SER A 193 0.40 7.83 6.52
C SER A 193 1.80 7.96 5.93
N LEU A 194 2.22 6.98 5.15
CA LEU A 194 3.54 6.97 4.53
C LEU A 194 3.41 7.07 3.02
N LEU A 195 4.14 8.00 2.40
CA LEU A 195 4.32 8.03 0.96
C LEU A 195 5.65 7.35 0.64
N LEU A 196 5.59 6.21 -0.04
CA LEU A 196 6.75 5.41 -0.41
C LEU A 196 6.99 5.49 -1.91
N PHE A 197 8.24 5.70 -2.31
CA PHE A 197 8.73 5.62 -3.67
C PHE A 197 9.77 4.51 -3.76
N LEU A 198 9.43 3.41 -4.42
CA LEU A 198 10.39 2.37 -4.77
C LEU A 198 11.13 2.77 -6.04
N LYS A 199 12.45 2.64 -6.04
CA LYS A 199 13.26 2.85 -7.24
C LYS A 199 13.29 1.53 -8.01
N LEU A 200 12.75 1.54 -9.22
CA LEU A 200 12.78 0.38 -10.11
C LEU A 200 13.81 0.61 -11.21
N ASP A 201 14.55 -0.45 -11.54
CA ASP A 201 15.37 -0.47 -12.73
C ASP A 201 14.54 -0.83 -13.98
N THR A 202 15.19 -0.82 -15.15
CA THR A 202 14.53 -1.09 -16.44
C THR A 202 14.15 -2.55 -16.65
N LEU A 203 14.70 -3.49 -15.87
CA LEU A 203 14.29 -4.90 -15.87
C LEU A 203 13.05 -5.11 -14.99
N GLN A 204 12.94 -4.33 -13.91
CA GLN A 204 11.80 -4.34 -13.00
C GLN A 204 10.60 -3.55 -13.55
N ALA A 205 10.85 -2.53 -14.37
CA ALA A 205 9.81 -1.75 -15.05
C ALA A 205 10.11 -1.62 -16.56
N PRO A 206 9.96 -2.71 -17.34
CA PRO A 206 10.30 -2.70 -18.75
C PRO A 206 9.30 -1.88 -19.57
N LEU A 207 9.82 -1.00 -20.43
CA LEU A 207 9.03 -0.33 -21.46
C LEU A 207 8.85 -1.25 -22.68
N SER A 208 7.84 -2.12 -22.63
CA SER A 208 7.46 -3.03 -23.72
C SER A 208 6.64 -2.29 -24.80
N PRO A 209 7.07 -2.25 -26.08
CA PRO A 209 6.27 -1.66 -27.16
C PRO A 209 4.92 -2.34 -27.40
N PRO A 210 4.81 -3.68 -27.40
CA PRO A 210 3.51 -4.37 -27.50
C PRO A 210 2.49 -3.94 -26.44
N ASP A 211 2.95 -3.73 -25.20
CA ASP A 211 2.07 -3.41 -24.07
C ASP A 211 2.01 -1.91 -23.78
N SER A 212 2.69 -1.11 -24.61
CA SER A 212 2.84 0.34 -24.42
C SER A 212 3.28 0.69 -22.98
N GLY A 213 4.19 -0.10 -22.41
CA GLY A 213 4.67 0.09 -21.03
C GLY A 213 3.61 -0.05 -19.93
N ARG A 214 2.46 -0.70 -20.20
CA ARG A 214 1.55 -1.13 -19.14
C ARG A 214 2.26 -2.16 -18.26
N LEU A 215 2.15 -1.98 -16.95
CA LEU A 215 2.71 -2.88 -15.96
C LEU A 215 1.66 -3.27 -14.93
N ALA A 216 1.86 -4.43 -14.32
CA ALA A 216 1.00 -4.95 -13.26
C ALA A 216 1.88 -5.48 -12.13
N TYR A 217 1.53 -5.11 -10.90
CA TYR A 217 2.29 -5.49 -9.72
C TYR A 217 1.39 -5.98 -8.61
N GLY A 218 1.93 -6.91 -7.84
CA GLY A 218 1.37 -7.45 -6.63
C GLY A 218 2.22 -7.04 -5.44
N ILE A 219 1.59 -6.85 -4.29
CA ILE A 219 2.26 -6.48 -3.05
C ILE A 219 1.90 -7.48 -1.96
N ARG A 220 2.93 -7.99 -1.27
CA ARG A 220 2.79 -8.70 0.01
C ARG A 220 3.58 -7.99 1.09
N VAL A 221 3.16 -8.23 2.32
CA VAL A 221 3.94 -7.87 3.50
C VAL A 221 4.68 -9.08 4.03
N ALA A 222 5.77 -8.83 4.75
CA ALA A 222 6.47 -9.82 5.54
C ALA A 222 6.94 -9.15 6.83
N ALA A 223 6.96 -9.86 7.95
CA ALA A 223 7.48 -9.37 9.22
C ALA A 223 7.85 -10.56 10.11
N ASP A 224 8.50 -10.29 11.25
CA ASP A 224 8.82 -11.34 12.23
C ASP A 224 7.60 -11.69 13.11
N SER A 225 6.52 -10.92 13.00
CA SER A 225 5.22 -11.13 13.66
C SER A 225 4.08 -10.94 12.66
N PHE A 226 2.83 -11.14 13.09
CA PHE A 226 1.67 -10.86 12.25
C PHE A 226 1.71 -9.42 11.74
N ALA A 227 1.62 -9.27 10.42
CA ALA A 227 1.72 -7.98 9.77
C ALA A 227 0.56 -7.72 8.83
N ARG A 228 0.09 -6.48 8.89
CA ARG A 228 -0.89 -5.93 7.96
C ARG A 228 -0.47 -4.54 7.52
N LEU A 229 -0.71 -4.24 6.26
CA LEU A 229 -0.54 -2.93 5.67
C LEU A 229 -1.69 -2.65 4.69
N SER A 230 -2.23 -1.44 4.71
CA SER A 230 -3.29 -1.00 3.81
C SER A 230 -2.78 0.14 2.95
N LEU A 231 -2.92 -0.02 1.63
CA LEU A 231 -2.56 0.98 0.64
C LEU A 231 -3.79 1.73 0.17
N VAL A 232 -3.64 3.02 -0.14
CA VAL A 232 -4.69 3.83 -0.76
C VAL A 232 -4.89 3.38 -2.21
N THR A 233 -6.15 3.34 -2.62
CA THR A 233 -6.58 3.03 -3.98
C THR A 233 -7.08 4.27 -4.72
N GLU A 234 -7.25 4.15 -6.03
CA GLU A 234 -7.75 5.21 -6.92
C GLU A 234 -9.20 5.63 -6.60
N GLN A 235 -9.96 4.80 -5.88
CA GLN A 235 -11.33 5.09 -5.43
C GLN A 235 -11.37 6.12 -4.29
N THR A 236 -10.23 6.39 -3.64
CA THR A 236 -10.16 7.44 -2.59
C THR A 236 -10.21 8.83 -3.19
N SER A 237 -9.37 9.09 -4.18
CA SER A 237 -9.36 10.30 -4.99
C SER A 237 -8.50 10.10 -6.23
N ALA A 238 -8.75 10.88 -7.28
CA ALA A 238 -7.99 10.80 -8.52
C ALA A 238 -6.49 11.04 -8.25
N GLY A 239 -5.67 10.09 -8.67
CA GLY A 239 -4.23 10.08 -8.49
C GLY A 239 -3.77 9.74 -7.08
N ALA A 240 -4.61 9.12 -6.24
CA ALA A 240 -4.21 8.65 -4.90
C ALA A 240 -3.69 7.21 -4.89
N GLY A 241 -4.08 6.39 -5.88
CA GLY A 241 -3.62 5.01 -6.00
C GLY A 241 -2.12 4.92 -6.33
N PRO A 242 -1.62 3.69 -6.56
CA PRO A 242 -0.28 3.46 -7.07
C PRO A 242 0.00 4.22 -8.37
N GLN A 243 1.22 4.70 -8.54
CA GLN A 243 1.63 5.43 -9.74
C GLN A 243 3.06 5.07 -10.13
N LEU A 244 3.32 4.96 -11.42
CA LEU A 244 4.67 4.87 -11.95
C LEU A 244 5.10 6.22 -12.50
N HIS A 245 6.15 6.77 -11.91
CA HIS A 245 6.84 7.95 -12.39
C HIS A 245 7.98 7.51 -13.28
N TRP A 246 7.82 7.75 -14.58
CA TRP A 246 8.83 7.47 -15.59
C TRP A 246 9.65 8.73 -15.82
N TYR A 247 10.96 8.63 -15.65
CA TYR A 247 11.92 9.66 -16.02
C TYR A 247 12.63 9.19 -17.28
N TYR A 248 12.61 10.02 -18.31
CA TYR A 248 13.14 9.65 -19.62
C TYR A 248 13.77 10.87 -20.29
N HIS A 249 14.60 10.60 -21.29
CA HIS A 249 15.11 11.61 -22.19
C HIS A 249 14.82 11.26 -23.64
N TYR A 250 14.94 12.26 -24.50
CA TYR A 250 14.87 12.09 -25.94
C TYR A 250 15.78 13.09 -26.64
N THR A 251 16.23 12.71 -27.82
CA THR A 251 17.11 13.52 -28.65
C THR A 251 16.28 14.29 -29.66
N ILE A 252 16.50 15.60 -29.76
CA ILE A 252 15.97 16.45 -30.81
C ILE A 252 17.03 16.53 -31.91
N PRO A 253 16.80 15.90 -33.07
CA PRO A 253 17.74 15.96 -34.18
C PRO A 253 17.82 17.38 -34.72
N ASP A 254 19.03 17.90 -34.90
CA ASP A 254 19.23 19.12 -35.69
C ASP A 254 19.35 18.75 -37.17
N THR A 255 18.27 18.93 -37.93
CA THR A 255 18.23 18.60 -39.35
C THR A 255 18.65 19.75 -40.27
N ILE A 256 18.98 20.92 -39.71
CA ILE A 256 19.17 22.16 -40.50
C ILE A 256 20.50 22.86 -40.19
N SER A 257 21.05 22.74 -38.97
CA SER A 257 22.28 23.42 -38.56
C SER A 257 23.43 22.46 -38.23
N THR A 258 24.66 22.99 -38.08
CA THR A 258 25.87 22.24 -37.68
C THR A 258 25.98 22.04 -36.16
N LYS A 259 24.91 22.25 -35.39
CA LYS A 259 24.93 22.06 -33.94
C LYS A 259 24.73 20.59 -33.60
N PRO A 260 25.33 20.10 -32.49
CA PRO A 260 25.05 18.76 -32.00
C PRO A 260 23.58 18.66 -31.58
N ASP A 261 23.03 17.45 -31.72
CA ASP A 261 21.68 17.14 -31.28
C ASP A 261 21.49 17.52 -29.80
N SER A 262 20.28 17.99 -29.46
CA SER A 262 19.94 18.39 -28.10
C SER A 262 19.25 17.24 -27.37
N VAL A 263 19.68 16.93 -26.14
CA VAL A 263 19.02 15.96 -25.27
C VAL A 263 18.10 16.69 -24.30
N VAL A 264 16.82 16.29 -24.26
CA VAL A 264 15.82 16.84 -23.36
C VAL A 264 15.39 15.76 -22.37
N TYR A 265 15.37 16.11 -21.09
CA TYR A 265 14.87 15.27 -20.01
C TYR A 265 13.43 15.68 -19.67
N ALA A 266 12.58 14.68 -19.43
CA ALA A 266 11.19 14.88 -19.06
C ALA A 266 10.72 13.75 -18.15
N ASP A 267 9.56 13.93 -17.55
CA ASP A 267 8.89 12.91 -16.76
C ASP A 267 7.47 12.66 -17.25
N ARG A 268 6.93 11.50 -16.87
CA ARG A 268 5.52 11.17 -17.06
C ARG A 268 5.03 10.25 -15.97
N VAL A 269 3.81 10.50 -15.52
CA VAL A 269 3.12 9.65 -14.56
C VAL A 269 2.16 8.72 -15.29
N ALA A 270 2.34 7.41 -15.12
CA ALA A 270 1.33 6.41 -15.45
C ALA A 270 0.53 6.11 -14.17
N THR A 271 -0.73 6.52 -14.16
CA THR A 271 -1.64 6.33 -13.03
C THR A 271 -2.15 4.90 -12.97
N THR A 272 -2.81 4.55 -11.86
CA THR A 272 -3.51 3.27 -11.75
C THR A 272 -4.66 3.23 -12.76
N ARG A 273 -4.74 2.11 -13.49
CA ARG A 273 -5.88 1.76 -14.34
C ARG A 273 -6.88 0.89 -13.58
N PHE A 274 -6.35 -0.03 -12.78
CA PHE A 274 -7.14 -0.94 -11.98
C PHE A 274 -6.35 -1.32 -10.73
N ASP A 275 -6.98 -1.30 -9.56
CA ASP A 275 -6.42 -1.75 -8.30
C ASP A 275 -7.45 -2.56 -7.51
N SER A 276 -6.97 -3.53 -6.74
CA SER A 276 -7.80 -4.40 -5.91
C SER A 276 -6.94 -5.16 -4.90
N PHE A 277 -7.58 -5.99 -4.10
CA PHE A 277 -6.92 -7.00 -3.28
C PHE A 277 -7.73 -8.28 -3.27
N VAL A 278 -7.02 -9.39 -3.08
CA VAL A 278 -7.59 -10.72 -2.86
C VAL A 278 -7.19 -11.20 -1.47
N PHE A 279 -7.98 -12.07 -0.88
CA PHE A 279 -7.65 -12.72 0.39
C PHE A 279 -8.04 -14.18 0.36
N ASP A 280 -7.28 -15.01 1.05
CA ASP A 280 -7.65 -16.40 1.30
C ASP A 280 -8.62 -16.44 2.49
N PRO A 281 -9.90 -16.82 2.28
CA PRO A 281 -10.84 -16.92 3.38
C PRO A 281 -10.40 -18.05 4.32
N PRO A 282 -10.46 -17.87 5.66
CA PRO A 282 -10.09 -18.93 6.58
C PRO A 282 -10.93 -20.19 6.33
N SER A 283 -10.24 -21.34 6.23
CA SER A 283 -10.93 -22.63 6.10
C SER A 283 -11.84 -22.87 7.30
N THR A 284 -13.06 -23.35 7.04
CA THR A 284 -14.10 -23.62 8.07
C THR A 284 -13.64 -24.62 9.14
N THR A 285 -12.58 -25.39 8.86
CA THR A 285 -11.96 -26.36 9.76
C THR A 285 -11.14 -25.72 10.90
N ALA A 286 -10.58 -24.52 10.69
CA ALA A 286 -9.78 -23.84 11.71
C ALA A 286 -10.63 -23.32 12.88
N SER A 287 -11.91 -23.00 12.65
CA SER A 287 -12.84 -22.57 13.70
C SER A 287 -13.33 -23.70 14.60
N MET A 288 -13.16 -24.98 14.22
CA MET A 288 -13.56 -26.10 15.09
C MET A 288 -12.48 -26.49 16.12
N LEU A 289 -11.21 -26.15 15.90
CA LEU A 289 -10.14 -26.53 16.83
C LEU A 289 -10.07 -25.64 18.08
N PHE A 290 -10.64 -24.42 18.04
CA PHE A 290 -10.75 -23.54 19.20
C PHE A 290 -12.04 -23.74 20.03
N ALA A 291 -12.92 -24.67 19.62
CA ALA A 291 -14.15 -25.01 20.34
C ALA A 291 -14.02 -26.26 21.25
N ARG A 292 -12.82 -26.84 21.38
CA ARG A 292 -12.52 -27.89 22.35
C ARG A 292 -11.21 -27.61 23.10
N ARG A 293 -11.27 -26.71 24.09
CA ARG A 293 -10.58 -26.83 25.38
C ARG A 293 -11.39 -26.10 26.43
#